data_AF-A0A259G7I1-F1
#
_entry.id   AF-A0A259G7I1-F1
#
_cell.length_a   1.000
_cell.length_b   1.000
_cell.length_c   1.000
_cell.angle_alpha   90.00
_cell.angle_beta   90.00
_cell.angle_gamma   90.00
#
_symmetry.space_group_name_H-M   'P 1'
#
loop_
_entity.id
_entity.type
_entity.pdbx_description
1 polymer ?
#
loop_
_entity_poly.entity_id
_entity_poly.type
_entity_poly.pdbx_seq_one_letter_code
_entity_poly.pdbx_strand_id
1 'polypeptide(L)'
;MSIREGSLEAPTRHPLDWKNPDFYNEEKLMHELERAFDICHGCRRCVSLCTAFPTLFDLIDESSTLEVDGVAKPDFWKVVDECYLCDLCYMTKCPYVPPHPWNLDFPHTMLRAKAVKFQKGGTSFRDKLLSSTDAMGKLSSIPVVVQAVNASLKSKPIRKLVDSVLHIHPDRQLPEYDSAKFRSTARPRGDFAVKAGVKTPGKVAIYATCYVNYNEPGIGHDLLKLLAHNEIPAVLVEKEACCGMPKLELGDLDAVQTLKEVNIPHLAKLAHEGYAILTAVPSCTLMYKQELPLMFPDDADVQAVKEAMWDPFEYLMARNVDGLLKTDFKAQLGKVAYHVPCHQRVQNIGNKTRDALQLAGAKVTMVERCSGHDGTWGVKSEYFDKSMKIGKAVFRQMAEPQPDYVSSDCAIAARHILQGMGEGATAQKQHPITLMRIAYGLE
;
A
#
# COMPACT_ATOMS: atom_id res chain seq x y z
N MET A 1 -7.82 -6.60 38.27
CA MET A 1 -8.08 -5.99 36.95
C MET A 1 -7.24 -4.72 36.87
N SER A 2 -6.41 -4.57 35.83
CA SER A 2 -5.61 -3.36 35.63
C SER A 2 -6.56 -2.17 35.49
N ILE A 3 -6.42 -1.15 36.36
CA ILE A 3 -7.24 0.08 36.40
C ILE A 3 -6.74 1.08 35.33
N ARG A 4 -6.20 0.58 34.21
CA ARG A 4 -5.63 1.41 33.14
C ARG A 4 -6.48 1.27 31.89
N GLU A 5 -6.99 2.38 31.41
CA GLU A 5 -7.70 2.46 30.13
C GLU A 5 -6.68 2.32 28.98
N GLY A 6 -6.78 1.22 28.24
CA GLY A 6 -5.89 0.93 27.10
C GLY A 6 -4.58 0.21 27.46
N SER A 7 -3.93 -0.34 26.42
CA SER A 7 -2.59 -0.94 26.52
C SER A 7 -1.48 0.10 26.28
N LEU A 8 -0.43 0.06 27.10
CA LEU A 8 0.85 0.77 26.86
C LEU A 8 1.90 -0.14 26.20
N GLU A 9 1.56 -1.41 26.01
CA GLU A 9 2.44 -2.40 25.41
C GLU A 9 2.40 -2.30 23.89
N ALA A 10 3.47 -2.75 23.23
CA ALA A 10 3.51 -2.81 21.77
C ALA A 10 2.37 -3.72 21.26
N PRO A 11 1.60 -3.29 20.25
CA PRO A 11 0.56 -4.13 19.67
C PRO A 11 1.09 -5.48 19.20
N THR A 12 0.38 -6.56 19.53
CA THR A 12 0.65 -7.90 19.02
C THR A 12 -0.52 -8.37 18.16
N ARG A 13 -0.26 -8.95 16.99
CA ARG A 13 -1.33 -9.39 16.09
C ARG A 13 -1.39 -10.91 16.00
N HIS A 14 -2.60 -11.45 16.06
CA HIS A 14 -2.83 -12.89 15.92
C HIS A 14 -2.87 -13.28 14.43
N PRO A 15 -2.38 -14.48 14.07
CA PRO A 15 -2.55 -15.03 12.73
C PRO A 15 -4.02 -15.09 12.29
N LEU A 16 -4.25 -14.97 11.00
CA LEU A 16 -5.56 -15.12 10.36
C LEU A 16 -5.91 -16.60 10.28
N ASP A 17 -6.95 -17.01 11.00
CA ASP A 17 -7.45 -18.40 10.96
C ASP A 17 -8.34 -18.67 9.73
N TRP A 18 -7.91 -18.22 8.56
CA TRP A 18 -8.72 -18.14 7.34
C TRP A 18 -9.00 -19.51 6.68
N LYS A 19 -8.40 -20.58 7.18
CA LYS A 19 -8.66 -21.97 6.77
C LYS A 19 -9.71 -22.67 7.64
N ASN A 20 -9.99 -22.13 8.82
CA ASN A 20 -11.03 -22.66 9.69
C ASN A 20 -12.43 -22.36 9.11
N PRO A 21 -13.33 -23.34 9.00
CA PRO A 21 -14.71 -23.11 8.55
C PRO A 21 -15.45 -22.02 9.36
N ASP A 22 -15.13 -21.87 10.65
CA ASP A 22 -15.72 -20.84 11.51
C ASP A 22 -15.34 -19.42 11.07
N PHE A 23 -14.22 -19.24 10.38
CA PHE A 23 -13.84 -17.95 9.80
C PHE A 23 -14.91 -17.44 8.85
N TYR A 24 -15.58 -18.34 8.12
CA TYR A 24 -16.63 -17.99 7.17
C TYR A 24 -18.05 -18.10 7.72
N ASN A 25 -18.20 -18.49 8.99
CA ASN A 25 -19.50 -18.53 9.65
C ASN A 25 -20.03 -17.09 9.84
N GLU A 26 -21.12 -16.77 9.15
CA GLU A 26 -21.69 -15.42 9.14
C GLU A 26 -22.27 -15.01 10.48
N GLU A 27 -22.89 -15.92 11.24
CA GLU A 27 -23.43 -15.60 12.57
C GLU A 27 -22.31 -15.17 13.53
N LYS A 28 -21.21 -15.94 13.56
CA LYS A 28 -20.00 -15.60 14.33
C LYS A 28 -19.35 -14.31 13.83
N LEU A 29 -19.42 -14.03 12.53
CA LEU A 29 -18.94 -12.77 11.97
C LEU A 29 -19.82 -11.59 12.43
N MET A 30 -21.14 -11.70 12.37
CA MET A 30 -22.05 -10.62 12.74
C MET A 30 -21.93 -10.27 14.23
N HIS A 31 -21.77 -11.28 15.09
CA HIS A 31 -21.46 -11.09 16.50
C HIS A 31 -20.12 -10.34 16.71
N GLU A 32 -19.08 -10.70 15.95
CA GLU A 32 -17.78 -10.04 16.04
C GLU A 32 -17.81 -8.61 15.47
N LEU A 33 -18.58 -8.35 14.41
CA LEU A 33 -18.80 -7.01 13.88
C LEU A 33 -19.49 -6.12 14.90
N GLU A 34 -20.56 -6.60 15.52
CA GLU A 34 -21.27 -5.89 16.59
C GLU A 34 -20.34 -5.55 17.75
N ARG A 35 -19.58 -6.53 18.25
CA ARG A 35 -18.59 -6.33 19.32
C ARG A 35 -17.53 -5.29 18.93
N ALA A 36 -16.98 -5.39 17.72
CA ALA A 36 -15.96 -4.46 17.24
C ALA A 36 -16.51 -3.04 17.11
N PHE A 37 -17.74 -2.90 16.62
CA PHE A 37 -18.43 -1.63 16.43
C PHE A 37 -18.79 -0.98 17.77
N ASP A 38 -19.23 -1.77 18.75
CA ASP A 38 -19.52 -1.32 20.11
C ASP A 38 -18.28 -0.72 20.79
N ILE A 39 -17.14 -1.43 20.71
CA ILE A 39 -15.86 -0.93 21.21
C ILE A 39 -15.44 0.36 20.48
N CYS A 40 -15.65 0.43 19.16
CA CYS A 40 -15.31 1.62 18.38
C CYS A 40 -16.20 2.81 18.75
N HIS A 41 -17.50 2.58 18.95
CA HIS A 41 -18.48 3.57 19.39
C HIS A 41 -18.12 4.15 20.75
N GLY A 42 -17.68 3.33 21.69
CA GLY A 42 -17.32 3.78 23.03
C GLY A 42 -16.19 4.82 23.08
N CYS A 43 -15.23 4.80 22.13
CA CYS A 43 -14.09 5.73 22.15
C CYS A 43 -14.04 6.75 20.99
N ARG A 44 -14.60 6.40 19.83
CA ARG A 44 -14.62 7.20 18.57
C ARG A 44 -13.28 7.78 18.09
N ARG A 45 -12.15 7.36 18.64
CA ARG A 45 -10.81 7.94 18.38
C ARG A 45 -10.36 7.85 16.91
N CYS A 46 -10.88 6.87 16.18
CA CYS A 46 -10.49 6.59 14.80
C CYS A 46 -11.26 7.43 13.75
N VAL A 47 -12.20 8.30 14.16
CA VAL A 47 -13.07 9.08 13.25
C VAL A 47 -12.31 9.84 12.16
N SER A 48 -11.09 10.30 12.44
CA SER A 48 -10.30 11.10 11.49
C SER A 48 -9.42 10.29 10.54
N LEU A 49 -9.39 8.95 10.65
CA LEU A 49 -8.49 8.09 9.88
C LEU A 49 -9.01 7.74 8.47
N CYS A 50 -10.28 7.36 8.37
CA CYS A 50 -10.94 6.88 7.16
C CYS A 50 -12.45 7.13 7.21
N THR A 51 -13.18 6.78 6.15
CA THR A 51 -14.65 6.95 6.10
C THR A 51 -15.42 5.87 6.86
N ALA A 52 -14.86 4.67 7.06
CA ALA A 52 -15.55 3.59 7.78
C ALA A 52 -16.03 4.01 9.19
N PHE A 53 -15.23 4.79 9.92
CA PHE A 53 -15.58 5.22 11.28
C PHE A 53 -16.68 6.30 11.31
N PRO A 54 -16.61 7.41 10.54
CA PRO A 54 -17.75 8.30 10.35
C PRO A 54 -19.04 7.57 9.99
N THR A 55 -19.01 6.67 8.99
CA THR A 55 -20.20 5.90 8.59
C THR A 55 -20.72 5.04 9.73
N LEU A 56 -19.84 4.37 10.49
CA LEU A 56 -20.23 3.61 11.67
C LEU A 56 -20.94 4.50 12.71
N PHE A 57 -20.36 5.67 13.00
CA PHE A 57 -20.89 6.56 14.03
C PHE A 57 -22.19 7.22 13.61
N ASP A 58 -22.31 7.63 12.34
CA ASP A 58 -23.56 8.18 11.78
C ASP A 58 -24.69 7.14 11.87
N LEU A 59 -24.42 5.87 11.51
CA LEU A 59 -25.41 4.79 11.63
C LEU A 59 -25.90 4.58 13.07
N ILE A 60 -25.02 4.73 14.05
CA ILE A 60 -25.38 4.57 15.46
C ILE A 60 -26.11 5.82 15.98
N ASP A 61 -25.64 7.02 15.65
CA ASP A 61 -26.23 8.28 16.08
C ASP A 61 -27.63 8.50 15.48
N GLU A 62 -27.92 7.87 14.34
CA GLU A 62 -29.24 7.86 13.68
C GLU A 62 -30.12 6.67 14.09
N SER A 63 -29.62 5.77 14.94
CA SER A 63 -30.34 4.57 15.41
C SER A 63 -31.39 4.91 16.49
N SER A 64 -32.36 4.02 16.69
CA SER A 64 -33.42 4.24 17.70
C SER A 64 -32.93 4.18 19.15
N THR A 65 -31.80 3.51 19.41
CA THR A 65 -31.22 3.34 20.74
C THR A 65 -30.02 4.24 20.98
N LEU A 66 -29.47 4.88 19.93
CA LEU A 66 -28.17 5.56 19.92
C LEU A 66 -26.99 4.63 20.24
N GLU A 67 -27.23 3.32 20.18
CA GLU A 67 -26.26 2.25 20.44
C GLU A 67 -26.21 1.29 19.24
N VAL A 68 -25.22 0.39 19.23
CA VAL A 68 -25.00 -0.55 18.11
C VAL A 68 -26.15 -1.54 17.92
N ASP A 69 -26.89 -1.86 18.99
CA ASP A 69 -28.05 -2.75 18.95
C ASP A 69 -29.25 -2.17 18.17
N GLY A 70 -29.32 -0.83 18.05
CA GLY A 70 -30.31 -0.13 17.23
C GLY A 70 -29.97 -0.08 15.75
N VAL A 71 -28.75 -0.46 15.35
CA VAL A 71 -28.31 -0.46 13.95
C VAL A 71 -28.77 -1.73 13.24
N ALA A 72 -29.44 -1.56 12.10
CA ALA A 72 -29.85 -2.69 11.27
C ALA A 72 -28.62 -3.51 10.83
N LYS A 73 -28.63 -4.81 11.09
CA LYS A 73 -27.51 -5.72 10.73
C LYS A 73 -27.04 -5.61 9.26
N PRO A 74 -27.92 -5.45 8.24
CA PRO A 74 -27.49 -5.21 6.87
C PRO A 74 -26.63 -3.95 6.67
N ASP A 75 -26.77 -2.93 7.53
CA ASP A 75 -26.03 -1.68 7.41
C ASP A 75 -24.58 -1.79 7.90
N PHE A 76 -24.23 -2.85 8.63
CA PHE A 76 -22.83 -3.15 8.98
C PHE A 76 -21.96 -3.28 7.73
N TRP A 77 -22.53 -3.76 6.63
CA TRP A 77 -21.81 -3.89 5.35
C TRP A 77 -21.40 -2.55 4.76
N LYS A 78 -22.08 -1.44 5.07
CA LYS A 78 -21.67 -0.09 4.65
C LYS A 78 -20.30 0.26 5.26
N VAL A 79 -20.09 -0.08 6.53
CA VAL A 79 -18.81 0.11 7.24
C VAL A 79 -17.73 -0.81 6.66
N VAL A 80 -18.08 -2.08 6.40
CA VAL A 80 -17.17 -3.06 5.79
C VAL A 80 -16.69 -2.61 4.41
N ASP A 81 -17.58 -2.10 3.57
CA ASP A 81 -17.27 -1.67 2.20
C ASP A 81 -16.41 -0.40 2.15
N GLU A 82 -16.43 0.40 3.21
CA GLU A 82 -15.59 1.60 3.36
C GLU A 82 -14.32 1.37 4.15
N CYS A 83 -14.16 0.19 4.77
CA CYS A 83 -12.87 -0.21 5.29
C CYS A 83 -12.00 -0.67 4.14
N TYR A 84 -10.78 -0.14 4.15
CA TYR A 84 -9.80 -0.41 3.12
C TYR A 84 -8.50 -1.03 3.62
N LEU A 85 -8.53 -1.63 4.82
CA LEU A 85 -7.48 -2.54 5.26
C LEU A 85 -6.08 -1.92 5.33
N CYS A 86 -5.99 -0.61 5.56
CA CYS A 86 -4.70 0.08 5.66
C CYS A 86 -3.99 -0.11 7.00
N ASP A 87 -4.61 -0.81 7.96
CA ASP A 87 -4.12 -1.11 9.31
C ASP A 87 -3.74 0.06 10.23
N LEU A 88 -3.89 1.31 9.82
CA LEU A 88 -3.56 2.47 10.67
C LEU A 88 -4.36 2.51 11.97
N CYS A 89 -5.63 2.12 11.96
CA CYS A 89 -6.45 2.11 13.17
C CYS A 89 -5.92 1.10 14.20
N TYR A 90 -5.45 -0.06 13.73
CA TYR A 90 -4.84 -1.09 14.56
C TYR A 90 -3.46 -0.65 15.05
N MET A 91 -2.56 -0.27 14.15
CA MET A 91 -1.15 -0.04 14.50
C MET A 91 -0.88 1.28 15.24
N THR A 92 -1.69 2.32 15.02
CA THR A 92 -1.30 3.69 15.42
C THR A 92 -2.29 4.44 16.30
N LYS A 93 -3.54 3.94 16.45
CA LYS A 93 -4.60 4.70 17.13
C LYS A 93 -5.36 3.92 18.19
N CYS A 94 -5.66 2.65 17.94
CA CYS A 94 -6.55 1.90 18.81
C CYS A 94 -5.82 1.48 20.10
N PRO A 95 -6.32 1.87 21.28
CA PRO A 95 -5.73 1.45 22.56
C PRO A 95 -6.16 0.03 22.98
N TYR A 96 -7.06 -0.60 22.22
CA TYR A 96 -7.73 -1.85 22.57
C TYR A 96 -7.30 -3.06 21.71
N VAL A 97 -6.24 -2.88 20.93
CA VAL A 97 -5.57 -3.98 20.22
C VAL A 97 -4.85 -4.89 21.21
N PRO A 98 -4.57 -6.17 20.87
CA PRO A 98 -3.83 -7.04 21.77
C PRO A 98 -2.46 -6.44 22.09
N PRO A 99 -1.97 -6.64 23.33
CA PRO A 99 -2.45 -7.60 24.33
C PRO A 99 -3.62 -7.12 25.21
N HIS A 100 -4.27 -5.99 24.87
CA HIS A 100 -5.47 -5.55 25.59
C HIS A 100 -6.55 -6.66 25.60
N PRO A 101 -7.25 -6.90 26.71
CA PRO A 101 -8.23 -8.00 26.83
C PRO A 101 -9.39 -7.94 25.82
N TRP A 102 -9.70 -6.75 25.30
CA TRP A 102 -10.72 -6.59 24.26
C TRP A 102 -10.28 -7.10 22.90
N ASN A 103 -8.99 -7.35 22.66
CA ASN A 103 -8.48 -8.00 21.45
C ASN A 103 -9.15 -7.46 20.16
N LEU A 104 -9.13 -6.14 19.98
CA LEU A 104 -9.77 -5.51 18.83
C LEU A 104 -8.83 -5.52 17.63
N ASP A 105 -9.18 -6.25 16.59
CA ASP A 105 -8.52 -6.18 15.28
C ASP A 105 -9.52 -5.75 14.22
N PHE A 106 -9.88 -4.46 14.24
CA PHE A 106 -10.87 -3.91 13.32
C PHE A 106 -10.57 -4.25 11.86
N PRO A 107 -9.34 -4.04 11.33
CA PRO A 107 -9.06 -4.39 9.94
C PRO A 107 -9.22 -5.88 9.63
N HIS A 108 -8.73 -6.80 10.47
CA HIS A 108 -8.91 -8.23 10.20
C HIS A 108 -10.38 -8.67 10.32
N THR A 109 -11.17 -8.06 11.19
CA THR A 109 -12.62 -8.28 11.21
C THR A 109 -13.27 -7.81 9.90
N MET A 110 -12.83 -6.67 9.34
CA MET A 110 -13.30 -6.22 8.02
C MET A 110 -12.81 -7.13 6.89
N LEU A 111 -11.59 -7.65 6.96
CA LEU A 111 -11.05 -8.63 6.01
C LEU A 111 -11.88 -9.92 6.02
N ARG A 112 -12.19 -10.44 7.22
CA ARG A 112 -13.08 -11.59 7.40
C ARG A 112 -14.46 -11.33 6.80
N ALA A 113 -15.04 -10.16 7.03
CA ALA A 113 -16.31 -9.77 6.43
C ALA A 113 -16.24 -9.76 4.90
N LYS A 114 -15.21 -9.15 4.33
CA LYS A 114 -14.98 -9.13 2.87
C LYS A 114 -14.78 -10.54 2.31
N ALA A 115 -14.09 -11.43 3.03
CA ALA A 115 -13.90 -12.81 2.62
C ALA A 115 -15.22 -13.61 2.61
N VAL A 116 -16.07 -13.46 3.64
CA VAL A 116 -17.43 -14.02 3.65
C VAL A 116 -18.25 -13.49 2.49
N LYS A 117 -18.22 -12.17 2.26
CA LYS A 117 -18.91 -11.53 1.13
C LYS A 117 -18.42 -12.06 -0.21
N PHE A 118 -17.11 -12.27 -0.37
CA PHE A 118 -16.51 -12.82 -1.58
C PHE A 118 -16.97 -14.27 -1.82
N GLN A 119 -16.92 -15.14 -0.82
CA GLN A 119 -17.33 -16.55 -0.93
C GLN A 119 -18.80 -16.69 -1.33
N LYS A 120 -19.66 -15.77 -0.86
CA LYS A 120 -21.08 -15.70 -1.23
C LYS A 120 -21.35 -15.09 -2.61
N GLY A 121 -20.33 -14.71 -3.36
CA GLY A 121 -20.48 -14.08 -4.67
C GLY A 121 -20.89 -12.61 -4.61
N GLY A 122 -20.74 -11.93 -3.46
CA GLY A 122 -21.11 -10.54 -3.25
C GLY A 122 -20.13 -9.51 -3.86
N THR A 123 -19.22 -9.94 -4.74
CA THR A 123 -18.28 -9.06 -5.45
C THR A 123 -18.59 -8.97 -6.94
N SER A 124 -18.50 -7.76 -7.49
CA SER A 124 -18.85 -7.49 -8.88
C SER A 124 -17.76 -7.93 -9.86
N PHE A 125 -18.11 -8.04 -11.14
CA PHE A 125 -17.11 -8.22 -12.21
C PHE A 125 -16.06 -7.09 -12.22
N ARG A 126 -16.48 -5.83 -11.99
CA ARG A 126 -15.57 -4.68 -11.83
C ARG A 126 -14.52 -4.97 -10.76
N ASP A 127 -14.93 -5.43 -9.58
CA ASP A 127 -14.01 -5.63 -8.46
C ASP A 127 -12.97 -6.73 -8.77
N LYS A 128 -13.42 -7.82 -9.41
CA LYS A 128 -12.53 -8.89 -9.89
C LYS A 128 -11.56 -8.38 -10.95
N LEU A 129 -12.01 -7.54 -11.88
CA LEU A 129 -11.17 -6.92 -12.91
C LEU A 129 -10.10 -6.01 -12.29
N LEU A 130 -10.50 -5.08 -11.42
CA LEU A 130 -9.60 -4.11 -10.77
C LEU A 130 -8.57 -4.80 -9.85
N SER A 131 -8.94 -5.89 -9.19
CA SER A 131 -8.01 -6.69 -8.36
C SER A 131 -7.03 -7.54 -9.18
N SER A 132 -7.29 -7.77 -10.47
CA SER A 132 -6.49 -8.63 -11.34
C SER A 132 -5.36 -7.86 -12.04
N THR A 133 -4.58 -7.13 -11.26
CA THR A 133 -3.57 -6.16 -11.75
C THR A 133 -2.55 -6.75 -12.73
N ASP A 134 -2.08 -7.98 -12.49
CA ASP A 134 -1.13 -8.66 -13.38
C ASP A 134 -1.72 -9.03 -14.74
N ALA A 135 -2.96 -9.55 -14.76
CA ALA A 135 -3.65 -9.87 -16.00
C ALA A 135 -3.93 -8.60 -16.81
N MET A 136 -4.41 -7.55 -16.12
CA MET A 136 -4.64 -6.24 -16.72
C MET A 136 -3.36 -5.61 -17.25
N GLY A 137 -2.26 -5.69 -16.50
CA GLY A 137 -0.96 -5.17 -16.91
C GLY A 137 -0.40 -5.92 -18.13
N LYS A 138 -0.48 -7.25 -18.14
CA LYS A 138 -0.03 -8.07 -19.29
C LYS A 138 -0.79 -7.73 -20.56
N LEU A 139 -2.12 -7.57 -20.49
CA LEU A 139 -2.97 -7.23 -21.63
C LEU A 139 -2.76 -5.77 -22.08
N SER A 140 -2.78 -4.83 -21.13
CA SER A 140 -2.76 -3.39 -21.43
C SER A 140 -1.39 -2.88 -21.87
N SER A 141 -0.32 -3.64 -21.61
CA SER A 141 1.04 -3.29 -22.02
C SER A 141 1.47 -3.91 -23.36
N ILE A 142 0.57 -4.60 -24.07
CA ILE A 142 0.85 -5.11 -25.42
C ILE A 142 1.05 -3.91 -26.36
N PRO A 143 2.09 -3.90 -27.23
CA PRO A 143 2.26 -2.86 -28.24
C PRO A 143 0.96 -2.66 -29.04
N VAL A 144 0.64 -1.41 -29.39
CA VAL A 144 -0.66 -0.97 -29.97
C VAL A 144 -1.83 -0.97 -28.99
N VAL A 145 -2.03 -2.02 -28.17
CA VAL A 145 -3.09 -2.02 -27.13
C VAL A 145 -2.87 -0.91 -26.12
N VAL A 146 -1.62 -0.70 -25.70
CA VAL A 146 -1.25 0.37 -24.76
C VAL A 146 -1.65 1.76 -25.24
N GLN A 147 -1.54 2.03 -26.54
CA GLN A 147 -1.87 3.32 -27.13
C GLN A 147 -3.38 3.56 -27.06
N ALA A 148 -4.17 2.54 -27.41
CA ALA A 148 -5.63 2.59 -27.33
C ALA A 148 -6.10 2.73 -25.87
N VAL A 149 -5.53 1.95 -24.94
CA VAL A 149 -5.86 2.03 -23.52
C VAL A 149 -5.53 3.41 -22.98
N ASN A 150 -4.31 3.93 -23.16
CA ASN A 150 -3.94 5.25 -22.63
C ASN A 150 -4.72 6.39 -23.29
N ALA A 151 -5.06 6.29 -24.59
CA ALA A 151 -5.95 7.25 -25.25
C ALA A 151 -7.36 7.23 -24.64
N SER A 152 -7.87 6.03 -24.31
CA SER A 152 -9.17 5.86 -23.66
C SER A 152 -9.20 6.51 -22.26
N LEU A 153 -8.09 6.46 -21.52
CA LEU A 153 -7.96 7.10 -20.22
C LEU A 153 -8.09 8.63 -20.29
N LYS A 154 -7.70 9.23 -21.42
CA LYS A 154 -7.73 10.69 -21.65
C LYS A 154 -9.04 11.19 -22.26
N SER A 155 -9.90 10.29 -22.75
CA SER A 155 -11.13 10.64 -23.47
C SER A 155 -12.35 10.68 -22.55
N LYS A 156 -12.84 11.88 -22.20
CA LYS A 156 -14.03 12.06 -21.34
C LYS A 156 -15.27 11.26 -21.81
N PRO A 157 -15.63 11.21 -23.12
CA PRO A 157 -16.75 10.39 -23.57
C PRO A 157 -16.56 8.89 -23.30
N ILE A 158 -15.35 8.36 -23.55
CA ILE A 158 -15.05 6.95 -23.29
C ILE A 158 -15.07 6.67 -21.79
N ARG A 159 -14.53 7.58 -20.97
CA ARG A 159 -14.57 7.48 -19.51
C ARG A 159 -16.01 7.43 -18.97
N LYS A 160 -16.94 8.22 -19.53
CA LYS A 160 -18.36 8.16 -19.16
C LYS A 160 -19.02 6.84 -19.58
N LEU A 161 -18.66 6.28 -20.73
CA LEU A 161 -19.15 4.96 -21.14
C LEU A 161 -18.63 3.87 -20.20
N VAL A 162 -17.33 3.89 -19.88
CA VAL A 162 -16.73 2.96 -18.91
C VAL A 162 -17.41 3.07 -17.55
N ASP A 163 -17.72 4.28 -17.08
CA ASP A 163 -18.47 4.50 -15.85
C ASP A 163 -19.88 3.88 -15.88
N SER A 164 -20.62 4.04 -16.98
CA SER A 164 -21.98 3.48 -17.09
C SER A 164 -22.04 1.95 -17.05
N VAL A 165 -20.93 1.27 -17.37
CA VAL A 165 -20.86 -0.21 -17.44
C VAL A 165 -20.11 -0.79 -16.25
N LEU A 166 -18.97 -0.18 -15.90
CA LEU A 166 -18.05 -0.68 -14.90
C LEU A 166 -18.03 0.18 -13.64
N HIS A 167 -18.77 1.29 -13.53
CA HIS A 167 -18.79 2.16 -12.35
C HIS A 167 -17.38 2.57 -11.87
N ILE A 168 -16.56 2.99 -12.84
CA ILE A 168 -15.24 3.58 -12.63
C ILE A 168 -15.36 5.07 -12.94
N HIS A 169 -15.14 5.91 -11.93
CA HIS A 169 -15.50 7.32 -12.02
C HIS A 169 -14.75 8.03 -13.16
N PRO A 170 -15.43 8.80 -14.03
CA PRO A 170 -14.81 9.36 -15.22
C PRO A 170 -13.71 10.36 -14.89
N ASP A 171 -13.87 11.12 -13.79
CA ASP A 171 -12.91 12.14 -13.36
C ASP A 171 -11.74 11.57 -12.55
N ARG A 172 -11.72 10.28 -12.21
CA ARG A 172 -10.56 9.70 -11.53
C ARG A 172 -9.37 9.63 -12.49
N GLN A 173 -8.24 10.23 -12.09
CA GLN A 173 -6.97 10.08 -12.81
C GLN A 173 -6.39 8.68 -12.57
N LEU A 174 -6.45 7.83 -13.59
CA LEU A 174 -5.89 6.48 -13.55
C LEU A 174 -4.42 6.47 -14.02
N PRO A 175 -3.60 5.52 -13.54
CA PRO A 175 -2.27 5.30 -14.08
C PRO A 175 -2.35 4.89 -15.56
N GLU A 176 -1.44 5.46 -16.36
CA GLU A 176 -1.17 4.97 -17.71
C GLU A 176 -0.39 3.64 -17.64
N TYR A 177 -0.45 2.87 -18.72
CA TYR A 177 0.39 1.67 -18.91
C TYR A 177 1.58 1.99 -19.82
N ASP A 178 2.66 1.21 -19.68
CA ASP A 178 3.86 1.35 -20.48
C ASP A 178 4.20 0.05 -21.23
N SER A 179 4.42 0.13 -22.53
CA SER A 179 4.86 -1.02 -23.34
C SER A 179 6.28 -1.48 -23.00
N ALA A 180 7.15 -0.59 -22.55
CA ALA A 180 8.52 -0.86 -22.13
C ALA A 180 8.55 -1.33 -20.66
N LYS A 181 7.97 -2.52 -20.43
CA LYS A 181 7.85 -3.12 -19.10
C LYS A 181 9.21 -3.21 -18.41
N PHE A 182 9.29 -2.79 -17.15
CA PHE A 182 10.53 -2.76 -16.39
C PHE A 182 11.31 -4.07 -16.47
N ARG A 183 10.69 -5.23 -16.21
CA ARG A 183 11.39 -6.52 -16.21
C ARG A 183 12.02 -6.88 -17.55
N SER A 184 11.45 -6.40 -18.67
CA SER A 184 11.99 -6.69 -20.01
C SER A 184 13.19 -5.81 -20.37
N THR A 185 13.24 -4.59 -19.86
CA THR A 185 14.26 -3.59 -20.16
C THR A 185 15.31 -3.43 -19.05
N ALA A 186 15.04 -3.96 -17.86
CA ALA A 186 15.92 -3.87 -16.71
C ALA A 186 17.23 -4.65 -16.94
N ARG A 187 18.34 -4.03 -16.50
CA ARG A 187 19.70 -4.58 -16.58
C ARG A 187 20.39 -4.37 -15.24
N PRO A 188 20.07 -5.18 -14.21
CA PRO A 188 20.73 -5.05 -12.91
C PRO A 188 22.21 -5.44 -13.03
N ARG A 189 23.07 -4.84 -12.20
CA ARG A 189 24.51 -5.08 -12.17
C ARG A 189 24.83 -6.01 -11.00
N GLY A 190 25.23 -7.24 -11.29
CA GLY A 190 25.60 -8.25 -10.28
C GLY A 190 27.11 -8.42 -10.09
N ASP A 191 27.92 -7.68 -10.83
CA ASP A 191 29.39 -7.82 -10.91
C ASP A 191 30.16 -7.00 -9.86
N PHE A 192 29.45 -6.24 -9.02
CA PHE A 192 30.06 -5.56 -7.89
C PHE A 192 30.45 -6.54 -6.77
N ALA A 193 31.53 -6.23 -6.05
CA ALA A 193 31.92 -6.99 -4.87
C ALA A 193 30.84 -6.88 -3.78
N VAL A 194 30.44 -8.01 -3.21
CA VAL A 194 29.45 -8.06 -2.11
C VAL A 194 30.08 -7.46 -0.84
N LYS A 195 29.52 -6.35 -0.36
CA LYS A 195 29.97 -5.63 0.85
C LYS A 195 28.85 -5.60 1.90
N ALA A 196 28.75 -6.64 2.72
CA ALA A 196 27.81 -6.68 3.84
C ALA A 196 28.18 -5.64 4.91
N GLY A 197 27.17 -5.00 5.50
CA GLY A 197 27.33 -4.13 6.66
C GLY A 197 26.91 -4.84 7.95
N VAL A 198 27.04 -4.14 9.09
CA VAL A 198 26.61 -4.70 10.38
C VAL A 198 25.10 -4.91 10.41
N LYS A 199 24.34 -4.04 9.76
CA LYS A 199 22.87 -4.07 9.74
C LYS A 199 22.27 -4.50 8.42
N THR A 200 23.09 -4.65 7.38
CA THR A 200 22.60 -4.74 6.01
C THR A 200 23.25 -5.86 5.20
N PRO A 201 22.44 -6.69 4.50
CA PRO A 201 22.96 -7.58 3.48
C PRO A 201 23.70 -6.81 2.38
N GLY A 202 24.79 -7.40 1.86
CA GLY A 202 25.66 -6.76 0.88
C GLY A 202 25.19 -6.87 -0.58
N LYS A 203 24.06 -7.54 -0.83
CA LYS A 203 23.50 -7.78 -2.17
C LYS A 203 21.98 -7.74 -2.14
N VAL A 204 21.39 -7.35 -3.26
CA VAL A 204 19.96 -7.03 -3.37
C VAL A 204 19.25 -7.83 -4.45
N ALA A 205 18.04 -8.29 -4.16
CA ALA A 205 17.10 -8.79 -5.15
C ALA A 205 15.96 -7.80 -5.32
N ILE A 206 15.56 -7.52 -6.55
CA ILE A 206 14.45 -6.63 -6.86
C ILE A 206 13.22 -7.47 -7.22
N TYR A 207 12.19 -7.38 -6.37
CA TYR A 207 10.83 -7.78 -6.71
C TYR A 207 10.16 -6.58 -7.38
N ALA A 208 9.88 -6.67 -8.68
CA ALA A 208 9.51 -5.47 -9.44
C ALA A 208 8.16 -4.93 -9.03
N THR A 209 7.23 -5.78 -8.58
CA THR A 209 5.81 -5.47 -8.40
C THR A 209 5.07 -5.28 -9.74
N CYS A 210 3.75 -5.46 -9.73
CA CYS A 210 2.93 -5.24 -10.92
C CYS A 210 2.94 -3.76 -11.36
N TYR A 211 2.88 -2.82 -10.41
CA TYR A 211 2.76 -1.40 -10.72
C TYR A 211 4.02 -0.83 -11.38
N VAL A 212 5.20 -1.08 -10.82
CA VAL A 212 6.45 -0.62 -11.48
C VAL A 212 6.63 -1.36 -12.80
N ASN A 213 6.27 -2.63 -12.90
CA ASN A 213 6.45 -3.36 -14.15
C ASN A 213 5.58 -2.84 -15.31
N TYR A 214 4.33 -2.46 -15.05
CA TYR A 214 3.37 -2.12 -16.12
C TYR A 214 2.96 -0.66 -16.20
N ASN A 215 3.08 0.13 -15.13
CA ASN A 215 2.56 1.50 -15.08
C ASN A 215 3.66 2.55 -14.97
N GLU A 216 4.62 2.38 -14.06
CA GLU A 216 5.73 3.33 -13.88
C GLU A 216 7.10 2.63 -13.85
N PRO A 217 7.57 2.04 -14.97
CA PRO A 217 8.87 1.36 -15.06
C PRO A 217 10.08 2.20 -14.65
N GLY A 218 9.99 3.52 -14.83
CA GLY A 218 11.04 4.47 -14.45
C GLY A 218 11.46 4.34 -12.98
N ILE A 219 10.53 4.02 -12.07
CA ILE A 219 10.83 3.84 -10.64
C ILE A 219 11.84 2.70 -10.44
N GLY A 220 11.64 1.57 -11.13
CA GLY A 220 12.54 0.42 -11.04
C GLY A 220 13.89 0.71 -11.69
N HIS A 221 13.91 1.40 -12.83
CA HIS A 221 15.16 1.81 -13.48
C HIS A 221 15.98 2.76 -12.62
N ASP A 222 15.32 3.71 -11.96
CA ASP A 222 15.98 4.63 -11.04
C ASP A 222 16.54 3.88 -9.83
N LEU A 223 15.82 2.89 -9.29
CA LEU A 223 16.34 2.03 -8.22
C LEU A 223 17.60 1.28 -8.65
N LEU A 224 17.64 0.72 -9.87
CA LEU A 224 18.83 0.08 -10.39
C LEU A 224 20.01 1.05 -10.53
N LYS A 225 19.76 2.29 -10.95
CA LYS A 225 20.79 3.35 -11.02
C LYS A 225 21.32 3.69 -9.63
N LEU A 226 20.46 3.80 -8.62
CA LEU A 226 20.88 4.03 -7.22
C LEU A 226 21.77 2.90 -6.71
N LEU A 227 21.36 1.63 -6.93
CA LEU A 227 22.13 0.47 -6.50
C LEU A 227 23.48 0.40 -7.21
N ALA A 228 23.51 0.64 -8.52
CA ALA A 228 24.74 0.64 -9.29
C ALA A 228 25.70 1.77 -8.88
N HIS A 229 25.19 2.98 -8.65
CA HIS A 229 26.00 4.11 -8.15
C HIS A 229 26.65 3.77 -6.81
N ASN A 230 25.89 3.13 -5.92
CA ASN A 230 26.37 2.68 -4.61
C ASN A 230 27.15 1.35 -4.64
N GLU A 231 27.45 0.80 -5.82
CA GLU A 231 28.18 -0.48 -6.01
C GLU A 231 27.52 -1.67 -5.28
N ILE A 232 26.19 -1.69 -5.23
CA ILE A 232 25.43 -2.77 -4.60
C ILE A 232 25.07 -3.79 -5.68
N PRO A 233 25.59 -5.02 -5.62
CA PRO A 233 25.25 -6.05 -6.59
C PRO A 233 23.76 -6.39 -6.48
N ALA A 234 23.08 -6.35 -7.62
CA ALA A 234 21.64 -6.54 -7.72
C ALA A 234 21.27 -7.64 -8.73
N VAL A 235 20.17 -8.34 -8.43
CA VAL A 235 19.51 -9.26 -9.36
C VAL A 235 18.02 -8.94 -9.42
N LEU A 236 17.34 -9.41 -10.47
CA LEU A 236 15.88 -9.46 -10.50
C LEU A 236 15.42 -10.81 -9.99
N VAL A 237 14.29 -10.83 -9.27
CA VAL A 237 13.60 -12.08 -8.96
C VAL A 237 13.24 -12.77 -10.28
N GLU A 238 13.64 -14.03 -10.45
CA GLU A 238 13.56 -14.78 -11.71
C GLU A 238 12.13 -14.80 -12.28
N LYS A 239 11.16 -15.11 -11.42
CA LYS A 239 9.75 -15.16 -11.75
C LYS A 239 8.94 -14.58 -10.61
N GLU A 240 7.97 -13.76 -10.97
CA GLU A 240 7.04 -13.17 -10.03
C GLU A 240 5.67 -12.95 -10.68
N ALA A 241 4.66 -12.87 -9.83
CA ALA A 241 3.32 -12.40 -10.07
C ALA A 241 2.98 -11.30 -9.06
N CYS A 242 1.83 -10.62 -9.19
CA CYS A 242 1.33 -9.66 -8.20
C CYS A 242 1.42 -10.21 -6.76
N CYS A 243 1.76 -9.34 -5.80
CA CYS A 243 1.93 -9.72 -4.39
C CYS A 243 0.65 -10.26 -3.74
N GLY A 244 -0.53 -9.93 -4.29
CA GLY A 244 -1.82 -10.35 -3.78
C GLY A 244 -2.57 -9.30 -2.96
N MET A 245 -1.98 -8.13 -2.65
CA MET A 245 -2.68 -7.10 -1.87
C MET A 245 -4.08 -6.73 -2.42
N PRO A 246 -4.28 -6.46 -3.72
CA PRO A 246 -5.63 -6.16 -4.23
C PRO A 246 -6.62 -7.33 -4.11
N LYS A 247 -6.12 -8.57 -4.04
CA LYS A 247 -6.94 -9.78 -3.81
C LYS A 247 -7.31 -9.92 -2.34
N LEU A 248 -6.36 -9.66 -1.44
CA LEU A 248 -6.59 -9.57 -0.01
C LEU A 248 -7.65 -8.50 0.31
N GLU A 249 -7.49 -7.30 -0.25
CA GLU A 249 -8.42 -6.18 -0.07
C GLU A 249 -9.84 -6.48 -0.59
N LEU A 250 -9.97 -7.41 -1.53
CA LEU A 250 -11.25 -7.89 -2.06
C LEU A 250 -11.87 -9.02 -1.21
N GLY A 251 -11.09 -9.66 -0.34
CA GLY A 251 -11.47 -10.88 0.39
C GLY A 251 -11.25 -12.18 -0.39
N ASP A 252 -10.53 -12.14 -1.52
CA ASP A 252 -10.22 -13.30 -2.37
C ASP A 252 -8.97 -14.05 -1.84
N LEU A 253 -9.11 -14.68 -0.67
CA LEU A 253 -7.99 -15.28 0.07
C LEU A 253 -7.37 -16.50 -0.64
N ASP A 254 -8.16 -17.25 -1.41
CA ASP A 254 -7.65 -18.36 -2.22
C ASP A 254 -6.77 -17.86 -3.38
N ALA A 255 -7.12 -16.73 -4.02
CA ALA A 255 -6.24 -16.12 -5.00
C ALA A 255 -4.96 -15.55 -4.37
N VAL A 256 -5.03 -15.05 -3.14
CA VAL A 256 -3.83 -14.67 -2.37
C VAL A 256 -2.91 -15.89 -2.18
N GLN A 257 -3.45 -17.04 -1.77
CA GLN A 257 -2.67 -18.28 -1.66
C GLN A 257 -2.06 -18.70 -3.00
N THR A 258 -2.83 -18.64 -4.09
CA THR A 258 -2.34 -18.99 -5.43
C THR A 258 -1.16 -18.09 -5.84
N LEU A 259 -1.25 -16.79 -5.58
CA LEU A 259 -0.17 -15.83 -5.87
C LEU A 259 1.05 -16.05 -4.95
N LYS A 260 0.82 -16.40 -3.68
CA LYS A 260 1.87 -16.82 -2.73
C LYS A 260 2.63 -18.01 -3.30
N GLU A 261 1.95 -19.05 -3.78
CA GLU A 261 2.55 -20.28 -4.32
C GLU A 261 3.40 -20.01 -5.57
N VAL A 262 3.07 -18.99 -6.35
CA VAL A 262 3.91 -18.54 -7.48
C VAL A 262 5.14 -17.77 -7.01
N ASN A 263 5.01 -16.90 -6.01
CA ASN A 263 6.05 -15.95 -5.64
C ASN A 263 7.06 -16.49 -4.62
N ILE A 264 6.58 -17.10 -3.54
CA ILE A 264 7.41 -17.46 -2.38
C ILE A 264 8.57 -18.39 -2.74
N PRO A 265 8.43 -19.43 -3.60
CA PRO A 265 9.58 -20.28 -3.92
C PRO A 265 10.78 -19.53 -4.50
N HIS A 266 10.53 -18.52 -5.34
CA HIS A 266 11.61 -17.71 -5.93
C HIS A 266 12.18 -16.68 -4.96
N LEU A 267 11.34 -16.10 -4.11
CA LEU A 267 11.76 -15.14 -3.09
C LEU A 267 12.52 -15.82 -1.95
N ALA A 268 12.07 -16.98 -1.48
CA ALA A 268 12.68 -17.74 -0.40
C ALA A 268 14.08 -18.22 -0.79
N LYS A 269 14.27 -18.68 -2.04
CA LYS A 269 15.60 -18.96 -2.57
C LYS A 269 16.56 -17.79 -2.39
N LEU A 270 16.14 -16.58 -2.76
CA LEU A 270 16.96 -15.37 -2.62
C LEU A 270 17.18 -14.98 -1.15
N ALA A 271 16.16 -15.14 -0.30
CA ALA A 271 16.28 -14.93 1.14
C ALA A 271 17.35 -15.86 1.76
N HIS A 272 17.31 -17.16 1.44
CA HIS A 272 18.31 -18.14 1.91
C HIS A 272 19.70 -17.90 1.34
N GLU A 273 19.80 -17.34 0.14
CA GLU A 273 21.08 -16.89 -0.43
C GLU A 273 21.61 -15.59 0.20
N GLY A 274 20.88 -14.99 1.15
CA GLY A 274 21.31 -13.80 1.89
C GLY A 274 21.12 -12.48 1.15
N TYR A 275 20.15 -12.40 0.23
CA TYR A 275 19.77 -11.14 -0.41
C TYR A 275 18.84 -10.32 0.48
N ALA A 276 19.01 -9.00 0.48
CA ALA A 276 17.93 -8.08 0.82
C ALA A 276 16.97 -7.99 -0.37
N ILE A 277 15.69 -8.29 -0.17
CA ILE A 277 14.66 -8.21 -1.21
C ILE A 277 13.99 -6.84 -1.10
N LEU A 278 14.09 -6.02 -2.15
CA LEU A 278 13.48 -4.69 -2.19
C LEU A 278 12.21 -4.70 -3.05
N THR A 279 11.18 -3.99 -2.58
CA THR A 279 10.02 -3.62 -3.41
C THR A 279 9.76 -2.13 -3.31
N ALA A 280 9.58 -1.46 -4.45
CA ALA A 280 9.37 0.00 -4.48
C ALA A 280 7.92 0.42 -4.20
N VAL A 281 7.02 -0.52 -3.89
CA VAL A 281 5.61 -0.24 -3.63
C VAL A 281 5.27 -0.66 -2.20
N PRO A 282 4.91 0.27 -1.30
CA PRO A 282 4.71 -0.03 0.12
C PRO A 282 3.69 -1.11 0.42
N SER A 283 2.63 -1.25 -0.40
CA SER A 283 1.66 -2.33 -0.24
C SER A 283 2.24 -3.71 -0.50
N CYS A 284 3.16 -3.83 -1.46
CA CYS A 284 3.86 -5.08 -1.74
C CYS A 284 4.82 -5.43 -0.60
N THR A 285 5.57 -4.44 -0.09
CA THR A 285 6.43 -4.65 1.08
C THR A 285 5.61 -5.08 2.30
N LEU A 286 4.49 -4.41 2.59
CA LEU A 286 3.57 -4.77 3.67
C LEU A 286 3.03 -6.20 3.52
N MET A 287 2.63 -6.59 2.31
CA MET A 287 2.09 -7.92 2.00
C MET A 287 3.05 -9.03 2.44
N TYR A 288 4.34 -8.87 2.15
CA TYR A 288 5.36 -9.86 2.52
C TYR A 288 5.86 -9.73 3.96
N LYS A 289 5.93 -8.51 4.53
CA LYS A 289 6.39 -8.30 5.90
C LYS A 289 5.33 -8.63 6.97
N GLN A 290 4.04 -8.56 6.64
CA GLN A 290 2.95 -8.71 7.63
C GLN A 290 1.83 -9.64 7.16
N GLU A 291 1.14 -9.34 6.07
CA GLU A 291 -0.10 -10.04 5.70
C GLU A 291 0.09 -11.53 5.40
N LEU A 292 1.04 -11.90 4.54
CA LEU A 292 1.34 -13.30 4.25
C LEU A 292 1.84 -14.06 5.50
N PRO A 293 2.77 -13.53 6.31
CA PRO A 293 3.12 -14.14 7.59
C PRO A 293 1.94 -14.36 8.55
N LEU A 294 0.92 -13.49 8.53
CA LEU A 294 -0.29 -13.65 9.34
C LEU A 294 -1.23 -14.70 8.76
N MET A 295 -1.29 -14.85 7.43
CA MET A 295 -2.09 -15.90 6.76
C MET A 295 -1.43 -17.28 6.79
N PHE A 296 -0.10 -17.34 6.87
CA PHE A 296 0.71 -18.56 6.78
C PHE A 296 1.82 -18.55 7.85
N PRO A 297 1.46 -18.52 9.15
CA PRO A 297 2.44 -18.35 10.23
C PRO A 297 3.46 -19.51 10.30
N ASP A 298 3.02 -20.72 9.97
CA ASP A 298 3.85 -21.94 10.08
C ASP A 298 4.69 -22.22 8.82
N ASP A 299 4.57 -21.41 7.77
CA ASP A 299 5.32 -21.57 6.53
C ASP A 299 6.71 -20.92 6.65
N ALA A 300 7.75 -21.75 6.78
CA ALA A 300 9.12 -21.31 6.97
C ALA A 300 9.66 -20.43 5.82
N ASP A 301 9.23 -20.69 4.59
CA ASP A 301 9.66 -19.90 3.41
C ASP A 301 9.00 -18.52 3.45
N VAL A 302 7.73 -18.43 3.87
CA VAL A 302 7.06 -17.14 4.10
C VAL A 302 7.79 -16.33 5.18
N GLN A 303 8.20 -16.97 6.28
CA GLN A 303 8.96 -16.29 7.33
C GLN A 303 10.37 -15.87 6.84
N ALA A 304 11.06 -16.71 6.05
CA ALA A 304 12.34 -16.34 5.47
C ALA A 304 12.23 -15.11 4.55
N VAL A 305 11.19 -15.06 3.71
CA VAL A 305 10.92 -13.90 2.84
C VAL A 305 10.60 -12.66 3.65
N LYS A 306 9.79 -12.77 4.71
CA LYS A 306 9.48 -11.66 5.63
C LYS A 306 10.74 -11.00 6.18
N GLU A 307 11.67 -11.80 6.71
CA GLU A 307 12.92 -11.29 7.32
C GLU A 307 13.88 -10.71 6.27
N ALA A 308 13.82 -11.20 5.03
CA ALA A 308 14.61 -10.70 3.92
C ALA A 308 13.96 -9.51 3.18
N MET A 309 12.74 -9.10 3.52
CA MET A 309 11.99 -8.07 2.79
C MET A 309 12.21 -6.67 3.37
N TRP A 310 12.55 -5.72 2.49
CA TRP A 310 12.87 -4.35 2.87
C TRP A 310 12.09 -3.34 2.04
N ASP A 311 11.74 -2.24 2.70
CA ASP A 311 11.51 -0.99 2.00
C ASP A 311 12.86 -0.43 1.45
N PRO A 312 12.91 0.14 0.24
CA PRO A 312 14.16 0.64 -0.34
C PRO A 312 14.87 1.66 0.55
N PHE A 313 14.13 2.55 1.21
CA PHE A 313 14.72 3.59 2.06
C PHE A 313 15.06 3.08 3.45
N GLU A 314 14.34 2.07 3.96
CA GLU A 314 14.77 1.31 5.14
C GLU A 314 16.17 0.72 4.90
N TYR A 315 16.37 0.06 3.75
CA TYR A 315 17.65 -0.53 3.37
C TYR A 315 18.74 0.54 3.16
N LEU A 316 18.50 1.55 2.31
CA LEU A 316 19.51 2.57 2.00
C LEU A 316 19.92 3.38 3.24
N MET A 317 19.00 3.71 4.13
CA MET A 317 19.35 4.41 5.37
C MET A 317 20.08 3.50 6.36
N ALA A 318 19.79 2.20 6.39
CA ALA A 318 20.59 1.24 7.15
C ALA A 318 22.01 1.11 6.57
N ARG A 319 22.18 1.15 5.24
CA ARG A 319 23.50 1.20 4.57
C ARG A 319 24.28 2.46 4.96
N ASN A 320 23.60 3.59 5.05
CA ASN A 320 24.20 4.84 5.49
C ASN A 320 24.72 4.75 6.94
N VAL A 321 23.96 4.12 7.84
CA VAL A 321 24.40 3.87 9.22
C VAL A 321 25.64 2.96 9.26
N ASP A 322 25.73 1.98 8.37
CA ASP A 322 26.91 1.12 8.23
C ASP A 322 28.10 1.83 7.55
N GLY A 323 27.96 3.10 7.12
CA GLY A 323 29.00 3.85 6.41
C GLY A 323 29.22 3.40 4.96
N LEU A 324 28.24 2.71 4.37
CA LEU A 324 28.35 2.05 3.07
C LEU A 324 27.48 2.67 1.98
N LEU A 325 26.71 3.73 2.30
CA LEU A 325 25.99 4.53 1.31
C LEU A 325 26.87 5.70 0.87
N LYS A 326 27.02 5.92 -0.44
CA LYS A 326 27.67 7.11 -0.97
C LYS A 326 26.78 8.32 -0.75
N THR A 327 27.36 9.42 -0.27
CA THR A 327 26.67 10.70 0.00
C THR A 327 27.20 11.83 -0.88
N ASP A 328 27.74 11.47 -2.06
CA ASP A 328 28.30 12.36 -3.08
C ASP A 328 27.23 13.00 -3.95
N PHE A 329 26.20 13.59 -3.32
CA PHE A 329 25.11 14.26 -4.00
C PHE A 329 25.61 15.48 -4.78
N LYS A 330 25.21 15.59 -6.05
CA LYS A 330 25.67 16.61 -7.00
C LYS A 330 24.60 17.65 -7.32
N ALA A 331 23.32 17.31 -7.20
CA ALA A 331 22.21 18.19 -7.50
C ALA A 331 21.39 18.50 -6.24
N GLN A 332 20.83 19.72 -6.19
CA GLN A 332 19.93 20.13 -5.12
C GLN A 332 18.47 19.89 -5.53
N LEU A 333 17.68 19.24 -4.66
CA LEU A 333 16.27 18.90 -4.93
C LEU A 333 15.26 20.01 -4.60
N GLY A 334 15.68 21.09 -3.94
CA GLY A 334 14.76 22.17 -3.54
C GLY A 334 13.74 21.74 -2.49
N LYS A 335 12.50 22.21 -2.61
CA LYS A 335 11.38 21.93 -1.70
C LYS A 335 10.62 20.68 -2.16
N VAL A 336 10.45 19.73 -1.26
CA VAL A 336 9.70 18.49 -1.52
C VAL A 336 8.54 18.40 -0.54
N ALA A 337 7.31 18.41 -1.05
CA ALA A 337 6.15 17.97 -0.28
C ALA A 337 6.08 16.44 -0.37
N TYR A 338 6.31 15.78 0.76
CA TYR A 338 6.40 14.33 0.85
C TYR A 338 5.23 13.77 1.67
N HIS A 339 4.43 12.92 1.05
CA HIS A 339 3.35 12.20 1.71
C HIS A 339 3.83 10.82 2.15
N VAL A 340 3.59 10.48 3.43
CA VAL A 340 3.94 9.18 4.01
C VAL A 340 2.74 8.23 3.88
N PRO A 341 2.78 7.23 2.98
CA PRO A 341 1.63 6.36 2.71
C PRO A 341 1.31 5.39 3.85
N CYS A 342 0.03 5.05 4.00
CA CYS A 342 -0.48 4.22 5.10
C CYS A 342 0.26 2.88 5.23
N HIS A 343 0.45 2.16 4.11
CA HIS A 343 1.12 0.84 4.12
C HIS A 343 2.62 0.92 4.42
N GLN A 344 3.26 2.09 4.30
CA GLN A 344 4.64 2.29 4.78
C GLN A 344 4.65 2.56 6.28
N ARG A 345 3.71 3.37 6.78
CA ARG A 345 3.60 3.70 8.21
C ARG A 345 3.36 2.46 9.07
N VAL A 346 2.51 1.55 8.60
CA VAL A 346 2.19 0.29 9.29
C VAL A 346 3.39 -0.66 9.38
N GLN A 347 4.38 -0.53 8.50
CA GLN A 347 5.62 -1.31 8.59
C GLN A 347 6.50 -0.89 9.78
N ASN A 348 6.20 0.22 10.46
CA ASN A 348 6.91 0.71 11.64
C ASN A 348 8.43 0.91 11.44
N ILE A 349 8.83 1.31 10.23
CA ILE A 349 10.23 1.56 9.85
C ILE A 349 10.68 3.00 10.14
N GLY A 350 9.78 3.85 10.63
CA GLY A 350 9.99 5.29 10.77
C GLY A 350 10.04 6.03 9.44
N ASN A 351 10.47 7.29 9.45
CA ASN A 351 10.39 8.19 8.30
C ASN A 351 11.66 8.15 7.43
N LYS A 352 12.08 6.94 7.03
CA LYS A 352 13.36 6.70 6.32
C LYS A 352 13.45 7.40 4.98
N THR A 353 12.35 7.46 4.23
CA THR A 353 12.30 8.21 2.97
C THR A 353 12.53 9.71 3.18
N ARG A 354 11.90 10.32 4.19
CA ARG A 354 12.15 11.72 4.56
C ARG A 354 13.62 11.92 4.89
N ASP A 355 14.18 11.06 5.73
CA ASP A 355 15.57 11.16 6.19
C ASP A 355 16.56 11.07 5.01
N ALA A 356 16.31 10.18 4.05
CA ALA A 356 17.10 10.06 2.83
C ALA A 356 17.02 11.30 1.94
N LEU A 357 15.81 11.85 1.75
CA LEU A 357 15.62 13.08 0.97
C LEU A 357 16.32 14.28 1.65
N GLN A 358 16.25 14.39 2.98
CA GLN A 358 16.96 15.42 3.73
C GLN A 358 18.48 15.25 3.68
N LEU A 359 18.97 14.01 3.77
CA LEU A 359 20.39 13.67 3.58
C LEU A 359 20.88 14.11 2.19
N ALA A 360 20.02 14.00 1.17
CA ALA A 360 20.25 14.47 -0.18
C ALA A 360 20.06 16.00 -0.36
N GLY A 361 19.85 16.76 0.72
CA GLY A 361 19.75 18.22 0.71
C GLY A 361 18.36 18.79 0.39
N ALA A 362 17.30 17.98 0.37
CA ALA A 362 15.94 18.45 0.15
C ALA A 362 15.36 19.16 1.39
N LYS A 363 14.58 20.23 1.17
CA LYS A 363 13.71 20.83 2.19
C LYS A 363 12.37 20.10 2.19
N VAL A 364 12.21 19.12 3.08
CA VAL A 364 11.05 18.24 3.10
C VAL A 364 9.93 18.77 4.00
N THR A 365 8.74 18.98 3.43
CA THR A 365 7.48 19.13 4.17
C THR A 365 6.78 17.79 4.17
N MET A 366 6.65 17.16 5.34
CA MET A 366 6.10 15.82 5.46
C MET A 366 4.61 15.86 5.86
N VAL A 367 3.78 15.07 5.18
CA VAL A 367 2.33 14.96 5.46
C VAL A 367 1.96 13.50 5.73
N GLU A 368 1.50 13.22 6.95
CA GLU A 368 1.22 11.86 7.46
C GLU A 368 -0.29 11.60 7.65
N ARG A 369 -1.07 11.73 6.57
CA ARG A 369 -2.52 11.51 6.60
C ARG A 369 -2.97 10.77 5.34
N CYS A 370 -4.06 10.01 5.44
CA CYS A 370 -4.60 9.25 4.30
C CYS A 370 -4.83 10.18 3.10
N SER A 371 -4.29 9.80 1.94
CA SER A 371 -4.53 10.52 0.69
C SER A 371 -5.98 10.42 0.21
N GLY A 372 -6.72 9.39 0.66
CA GLY A 372 -8.08 9.09 0.22
C GLY A 372 -8.15 8.21 -1.04
N HIS A 373 -7.02 7.89 -1.68
CA HIS A 373 -7.03 7.14 -2.95
C HIS A 373 -7.43 5.68 -2.78
N ASP A 374 -6.71 5.00 -1.88
CA ASP A 374 -6.99 3.64 -1.48
C ASP A 374 -7.11 2.61 -2.62
N GLY A 375 -6.07 2.51 -3.43
CA GLY A 375 -5.98 1.50 -4.50
C GLY A 375 -7.17 1.51 -5.46
N THR A 376 -8.05 0.52 -5.32
CA THR A 376 -9.23 0.37 -6.19
C THR A 376 -10.49 1.04 -5.64
N TRP A 377 -10.55 1.34 -4.35
CA TRP A 377 -11.76 1.88 -3.71
C TRP A 377 -12.08 3.28 -4.23
N GLY A 378 -11.13 4.21 -4.17
CA GLY A 378 -11.34 5.59 -4.62
C GLY A 378 -11.51 5.73 -6.13
N VAL A 379 -11.31 4.65 -6.91
CA VAL A 379 -11.57 4.61 -8.35
C VAL A 379 -13.05 4.41 -8.67
N LYS A 380 -13.80 3.78 -7.77
CA LYS A 380 -15.21 3.44 -7.95
C LYS A 380 -16.09 4.69 -7.80
N SER A 381 -17.13 4.77 -8.61
CA SER A 381 -17.98 5.97 -8.70
C SER A 381 -18.69 6.27 -7.38
N GLU A 382 -19.15 5.23 -6.68
CA GLU A 382 -19.80 5.36 -5.37
C GLU A 382 -18.87 5.89 -4.26
N TYR A 383 -17.54 5.86 -4.46
CA TYR A 383 -16.56 6.28 -3.47
C TYR A 383 -15.70 7.46 -3.89
N PHE A 384 -15.84 7.94 -5.13
CA PHE A 384 -15.02 9.02 -5.67
C PHE A 384 -15.09 10.29 -4.81
N ASP A 385 -16.29 10.75 -4.46
CA ASP A 385 -16.49 11.97 -3.66
C ASP A 385 -15.95 11.80 -2.23
N LYS A 386 -16.14 10.63 -1.63
CA LYS A 386 -15.61 10.30 -0.30
C LYS A 386 -14.08 10.29 -0.32
N SER A 387 -13.48 9.67 -1.34
CA SER A 387 -12.04 9.68 -1.61
C SER A 387 -11.49 11.10 -1.71
N MET A 388 -12.11 11.96 -2.53
CA MET A 388 -11.70 13.37 -2.66
C MET A 388 -11.89 14.13 -1.34
N LYS A 389 -12.97 13.89 -0.59
CA LYS A 389 -13.26 14.53 0.72
C LYS A 389 -12.20 14.17 1.76
N ILE A 390 -11.81 12.90 1.87
CA ILE A 390 -10.75 12.44 2.80
C ILE A 390 -9.44 13.16 2.48
N GLY A 391 -9.06 13.24 1.20
CA GLY A 391 -7.80 13.79 0.76
C GLY A 391 -7.66 15.32 0.88
N LYS A 392 -8.76 16.08 1.02
CA LYS A 392 -8.73 17.57 1.04
C LYS A 392 -7.66 18.17 1.95
N ALA A 393 -7.52 17.65 3.17
CA ALA A 393 -6.53 18.13 4.12
C ALA A 393 -5.10 17.87 3.65
N VAL A 394 -4.85 16.72 3.01
CA VAL A 394 -3.55 16.37 2.43
C VAL A 394 -3.28 17.23 1.21
N PHE A 395 -4.24 17.41 0.31
CA PHE A 395 -4.07 18.21 -0.91
C PHE A 395 -3.63 19.65 -0.58
N ARG A 396 -4.31 20.28 0.40
CA ARG A 396 -3.94 21.62 0.87
C ARG A 396 -2.53 21.65 1.47
N GLN A 397 -2.23 20.73 2.39
CA GLN A 397 -0.92 20.68 3.06
C GLN A 397 0.24 20.34 2.10
N MET A 398 -0.03 19.60 1.03
CA MET A 398 0.97 19.26 0.01
C MET A 398 1.15 20.39 -1.00
N ALA A 399 0.16 21.28 -1.17
CA ALA A 399 0.27 22.46 -2.04
C ALA A 399 1.02 23.63 -1.38
N GLU A 400 0.95 23.75 -0.05
CA GLU A 400 1.65 24.78 0.74
C GLU A 400 2.95 24.15 1.32
N PRO A 401 4.17 24.66 1.06
CA PRO A 401 4.55 26.03 0.70
C PRO A 401 5.01 26.21 -0.76
N GLN A 402 4.21 25.76 -1.73
CA GLN A 402 4.54 25.69 -3.16
C GLN A 402 5.84 24.89 -3.39
N PRO A 403 5.75 23.55 -3.34
CA PRO A 403 6.92 22.70 -3.50
C PRO A 403 7.35 22.62 -4.97
N ASP A 404 8.63 22.32 -5.19
CA ASP A 404 9.15 21.96 -6.51
C ASP A 404 8.68 20.56 -6.90
N TYR A 405 8.60 19.66 -5.90
CA TYR A 405 8.19 18.26 -6.08
C TYR A 405 7.08 17.83 -5.12
N VAL A 406 6.14 17.04 -5.64
CA VAL A 406 5.19 16.23 -4.85
C VAL A 406 5.65 14.78 -4.91
N SER A 407 5.83 14.17 -3.74
CA SER A 407 6.42 12.84 -3.62
C SER A 407 5.70 11.95 -2.63
N SER A 408 5.72 10.64 -2.88
CA SER A 408 5.18 9.57 -2.03
C SER A 408 5.72 8.24 -2.53
N ASP A 409 6.13 7.34 -1.64
CA ASP A 409 6.54 5.96 -1.98
C ASP A 409 5.37 5.18 -2.59
N CYS A 410 4.14 5.62 -2.34
CA CYS A 410 2.96 5.17 -3.07
C CYS A 410 2.70 6.11 -4.27
N ALA A 411 3.12 5.70 -5.47
CA ALA A 411 3.00 6.50 -6.70
C ALA A 411 1.53 6.83 -7.07
N ILE A 412 0.60 5.91 -6.77
CA ILE A 412 -0.84 6.14 -6.96
C ILE A 412 -1.38 7.20 -6.01
N ALA A 413 -0.89 7.25 -4.76
CA ALA A 413 -1.23 8.31 -3.83
C ALA A 413 -0.68 9.66 -4.30
N ALA A 414 0.56 9.72 -4.81
CA ALA A 414 1.11 10.95 -5.39
C ALA A 414 0.26 11.50 -6.55
N ARG A 415 -0.20 10.62 -7.46
CA ARG A 415 -1.11 11.01 -8.56
C ARG A 415 -2.43 11.56 -8.02
N HIS A 416 -3.03 10.90 -7.05
CA HIS A 416 -4.28 11.35 -6.44
C HIS A 416 -4.13 12.68 -5.69
N ILE A 417 -3.01 12.87 -4.99
CA ILE A 417 -2.69 14.13 -4.32
C ILE A 417 -2.57 15.25 -5.35
N LEU A 418 -1.83 15.03 -6.44
CA LEU A 418 -1.71 16.03 -7.50
C LEU A 418 -3.06 16.35 -8.15
N GLN A 419 -3.90 15.32 -8.38
CA GLN A 419 -5.28 15.52 -8.83
C GLN A 419 -6.05 16.44 -7.87
N GLY A 420 -5.95 16.19 -6.56
CA GLY A 420 -6.66 16.95 -5.54
C GLY A 420 -6.12 18.36 -5.31
N MET A 421 -4.85 18.62 -5.63
CA MET A 421 -4.26 19.97 -5.63
C MET A 421 -4.79 20.84 -6.78
N GLY A 422 -5.36 20.22 -7.83
CA GLY A 422 -5.98 20.91 -8.95
C GLY A 422 -4.99 21.42 -10.00
N GLU A 423 -5.53 22.03 -11.07
CA GLU A 423 -4.77 22.45 -12.26
C GLU A 423 -3.75 23.57 -12.00
N GLY A 424 -3.87 24.28 -10.86
CA GLY A 424 -2.90 25.30 -10.45
C GLY A 424 -1.62 24.74 -9.83
N ALA A 425 -1.52 23.43 -9.63
CA ALA A 425 -0.32 22.78 -9.10
C ALA A 425 0.83 22.82 -10.11
N THR A 426 1.90 23.53 -9.80
CA THR A 426 3.12 23.61 -10.63
C THR A 426 4.17 22.56 -10.25
N ALA A 427 3.99 21.89 -9.12
CA ALA A 427 4.94 20.92 -8.59
C ALA A 427 5.01 19.66 -9.48
N GLN A 428 6.21 19.13 -9.67
CA GLN A 428 6.41 17.90 -10.43
C GLN A 428 6.16 16.68 -9.56
N LYS A 429 5.34 15.72 -10.03
CA LYS A 429 5.19 14.42 -9.36
C LYS A 429 6.46 13.59 -9.58
N GLN A 430 7.18 13.27 -8.51
CA GLN A 430 8.33 12.39 -8.57
C GLN A 430 8.32 11.36 -7.45
N HIS A 431 8.66 10.11 -7.77
CA HIS A 431 8.87 9.08 -6.75
C HIS A 431 10.13 9.41 -5.94
N PRO A 432 10.19 9.11 -4.62
CA PRO A 432 11.39 9.43 -3.83
C PRO A 432 12.67 8.77 -4.38
N ILE A 433 12.59 7.57 -4.95
CA ILE A 433 13.72 6.92 -5.64
C ILE A 433 14.24 7.77 -6.81
N THR A 434 13.33 8.35 -7.60
CA THR A 434 13.68 9.25 -8.70
C THR A 434 14.33 10.54 -8.18
N LEU A 435 13.83 11.08 -7.06
CA LEU A 435 14.45 12.24 -6.42
C LEU A 435 15.87 11.93 -5.94
N MET A 436 16.12 10.76 -5.34
CA MET A 436 17.47 10.36 -5.00
C MET A 436 18.38 10.24 -6.23
N ARG A 437 17.86 9.70 -7.36
CA ARG A 437 18.63 9.62 -8.61
C ARG A 437 19.03 11.03 -9.07
N ILE A 438 18.08 11.96 -9.06
CA ILE A 438 18.32 13.36 -9.41
C ILE A 438 19.40 13.95 -8.48
N ALA A 439 19.31 13.73 -7.17
CA ALA A 439 20.28 14.25 -6.20
C ALA A 439 21.71 13.72 -6.44
N TYR A 440 21.86 12.45 -6.81
CA TYR A 440 23.16 11.90 -7.21
C TYR A 440 23.67 12.44 -8.56
N GLY A 441 22.84 13.15 -9.33
CA GLY A 441 23.19 13.67 -10.65
C GLY A 441 23.32 12.57 -11.71
N LEU A 442 22.57 11.48 -11.56
CA LEU A 442 22.55 10.36 -12.50
C LEU A 442 21.51 10.63 -13.58
N GLU A 443 21.83 10.41 -14.86
CA GLU A 443 20.89 10.53 -15.99
C GLU A 443 19.81 9.46 -15.97
#